data_AF-A0A3P7ILL7-F1
#
_entry.id   AF-A0A3P7ILL7-F1
#
_cell.length_a   1.000
_cell.length_b   1.000
_cell.length_c   1.000
_cell.angle_alpha   90.00
_cell.angle_beta   90.00
_cell.angle_gamma   90.00
#
_symmetry.space_group_name_H-M   'P 1'
#
loop_
_entity.id
_entity.type
_entity.pdbx_description
1 polymer ?
#
loop_
_entity_poly.entity_id
_entity_poly.type
_entity_poly.pdbx_seq_one_letter_code
_entity_poly.pdbx_strand_id
1 'polypeptide(L)' 'MTVTDCAVFAQLATTFYLPYRQLITDMLEDEFPRVRHYLQRIRQHYYPEWKEQ' A
#
# COMPACT_ATOMS: atom_id res chain seq x y z
N MET A 1 -9.80 -11.29 3.32
CA MET A 1 -9.73 -9.86 3.68
C MET A 1 -11.05 -9.41 4.23
N THR A 2 -11.02 -8.52 5.22
CA THR A 2 -12.17 -7.91 5.91
C THR A 2 -12.42 -6.48 5.39
N VAL A 3 -13.58 -5.89 5.72
CA VAL A 3 -13.91 -4.50 5.36
C VAL A 3 -12.88 -3.52 5.91
N THR A 4 -12.35 -3.78 7.10
CA THR A 4 -11.29 -2.98 7.72
C THR A 4 -10.01 -3.00 6.89
N ASP A 5 -9.65 -4.16 6.31
CA ASP A 5 -8.46 -4.28 5.46
C ASP A 5 -8.59 -3.41 4.20
N CYS A 6 -9.78 -3.37 3.61
CA CYS A 6 -10.06 -2.52 2.44
C CYS A 6 -9.99 -1.02 2.79
N ALA A 7 -10.52 -0.62 3.96
CA ALA A 7 -10.49 0.77 4.40
C ALA A 7 -9.05 1.26 4.65
N VAL A 8 -8.25 0.46 5.35
CA VAL A 8 -6.83 0.76 5.62
C VAL A 8 -6.03 0.80 4.33
N PHE A 9 -6.26 -0.16 3.42
CA PHE A 9 -5.62 -0.16 2.10
C PHE A 9 -5.96 1.10 1.31
N ALA A 10 -7.24 1.47 1.22
CA ALA A 10 -7.66 2.65 0.46
C ALA A 10 -6.99 3.93 0.98
N GLN A 11 -6.97 4.12 2.29
CA GLN A 11 -6.39 5.31 2.90
C GLN A 11 -4.87 5.38 2.63
N LEU A 12 -4.14 4.28 2.85
CA LEU A 12 -2.70 4.24 2.61
C LEU A 12 -2.33 4.27 1.12
N ALA A 13 -3.12 3.62 0.26
CA ALA A 13 -2.87 3.58 -1.18
C ALA A 13 -2.99 4.97 -1.82
N THR A 14 -3.94 5.80 -1.37
CA THR A 14 -4.13 7.17 -1.91
C THR A 14 -2.94 8.08 -1.66
N THR A 15 -2.12 7.79 -0.65
CA THR A 15 -0.92 8.58 -0.32
C THR A 15 0.37 7.88 -0.79
N PHE A 16 0.45 6.56 -0.64
CA PHE A 16 1.66 5.78 -0.92
C PHE A 16 1.96 5.61 -2.41
N TYR A 17 0.93 5.46 -3.25
CA TYR A 17 1.12 5.26 -4.71
C TYR A 17 1.14 6.57 -5.52
N LEU A 18 1.18 7.73 -4.86
CA LEU A 18 1.36 9.00 -5.54
C LEU A 18 2.79 9.10 -6.11
N PRO A 19 2.98 9.80 -7.25
CA PRO A 19 4.30 9.99 -7.87
C PRO A 19 5.22 10.95 -7.10
N TYR A 20 4.87 11.30 -5.85
CA TYR A 20 5.60 12.22 -5.01
C TYR A 20 6.00 11.53 -3.71
N ARG A 21 7.24 11.77 -3.28
CA ARG A 21 7.74 11.22 -2.02
C ARG A 21 7.08 11.96 -0.85
N GLN A 22 6.36 11.21 -0.03
CA GLN A 22 5.68 11.72 1.17
C GLN A 22 6.31 11.09 2.41
N LEU A 23 6.12 11.72 3.58
CA LEU A 23 6.56 11.17 4.86
C LEU A 23 6.09 9.73 5.08
N ILE A 24 4.88 9.41 4.62
CA ILE A 24 4.32 8.07 4.72
C ILE A 24 5.03 7.06 3.83
N THR A 25 5.56 7.50 2.69
CA THR A 25 6.39 6.66 1.82
C THR A 25 7.68 6.29 2.55
N ASP A 26 8.37 7.27 3.13
CA ASP A 26 9.59 7.03 3.91
C ASP A 26 9.33 6.11 5.11
N MET A 27 8.26 6.36 5.87
CA MET A 27 7.89 5.50 7.00
C MET A 27 7.54 4.07 6.58
N LEU A 28 6.82 3.89 5.47
CA LEU A 28 6.44 2.55 4.99
C LEU A 28 7.61 1.78 4.38
N GLU A 29 8.59 2.48 3.82
CA GLU A 29 9.79 1.86 3.26
C GLU A 29 10.84 1.53 4.34
N ASP A 30 11.08 2.45 5.28
CA ASP A 30 12.19 2.34 6.23
C ASP A 30 11.75 1.76 7.59
N GLU A 31 10.63 2.22 8.14
CA GLU A 31 10.22 1.90 9.52
C GLU A 31 9.23 0.73 9.60
N PHE A 32 8.36 0.59 8.60
CA PHE A 32 7.23 -0.35 8.64
C PHE A 32 7.13 -1.29 7.41
N PRO A 33 8.16 -2.10 7.13
CA PRO A 33 8.18 -2.99 5.96
C PRO A 33 7.05 -4.04 5.96
N ARG A 34 6.55 -4.43 7.15
CA ARG A 34 5.40 -5.33 7.28
C ARG A 34 4.11 -4.73 6.74
N VAL A 35 3.91 -3.42 6.92
CA VAL A 35 2.72 -2.72 6.43
C VAL A 35 2.80 -2.57 4.91
N ARG A 36 4.00 -2.28 4.36
CA ARG A 36 4.24 -2.30 2.91
C ARG A 36 3.90 -3.66 2.29
N HIS A 37 4.40 -4.76 2.86
CA HIS A 37 4.05 -6.10 2.38
C HIS A 37 2.57 -6.44 2.49
N TYR A 38 1.90 -5.93 3.52
CA TYR A 38 0.46 -6.06 3.64
C TYR A 38 -0.25 -5.35 2.49
N LEU A 39 0.09 -4.09 2.19
CA LEU A 39 -0.48 -3.35 1.04
C LEU A 39 -0.21 -4.06 -0.29
N GLN A 40 1.00 -4.59 -0.49
CA GLN A 40 1.34 -5.36 -1.68
C GLN A 40 0.48 -6.62 -1.83
N ARG A 41 0.23 -7.38 -0.75
CA ARG A 41 -0.64 -8.57 -0.79
C ARG A 41 -2.07 -8.21 -1.18
N ILE A 42 -2.61 -7.13 -0.64
CA ILE A 42 -3.96 -6.65 -0.99
C ILE A 42 -3.99 -6.25 -2.46
N ARG A 43 -3.00 -5.47 -2.90
CA ARG A 43 -2.87 -5.06 -4.30
C ARG A 43 -2.80 -6.25 -5.25
N GLN A 44 -1.94 -7.25 -4.98
CA GLN A 44 -1.82 -8.44 -5.82
C GLN A 44 -3.11 -9.28 -5.85
N HIS A 45 -3.86 -9.30 -4.74
CA HIS A 45 -5.09 -10.09 -4.65
C HIS A 45 -6.25 -9.48 -5.45
N TYR A 46 -6.40 -8.15 -5.44
CA TYR A 46 -7.52 -7.46 -6.10
C TYR A 46 -7.16 -6.84 -7.46
N TYR A 47 -5.89 -6.52 -7.67
CA TYR A 47 -5.38 -5.85 -8.87
C TYR A 47 -4.18 -6.61 -9.46
N PRO A 48 -4.35 -7.89 -9.85
CA PRO A 48 -3.27 -8.71 -10.40
C PRO A 48 -2.66 -8.14 -11.69
N GLU A 49 -3.42 -7.33 -12.44
CA GLU A 49 -3.00 -6.65 -13.67
C GLU A 49 -2.12 -5.42 -13.42
N TRP A 50 -2.06 -4.92 -12.17
CA TRP A 50 -1.32 -3.71 -11.84
C TRP A 50 0.19 -4.02 -11.77
N LYS A 51 0.85 -3.94 -12.93
CA LYS A 51 2.30 -4.13 -13.09
C LYS A 51 3.09 -3.29 -12.09
N GLU A 52 4.05 -3.91 -11.41
CA GLU A 52 5.07 -3.18 -10.64
C GLU A 52 5.87 -2.31 -11.63
N GLN A 53 5.86 -0.99 -11.40
CA GLN A 53 6.75 -0.05 -12.07
C GLN A 53 8.09 -0.05 -11.35
#